data_AF-A0A6M3IH87-F1
#
_entry.id   AF-A0A6M3IH87-F1
#
_cell.length_a   1.000
_cell.length_b   1.000
_cell.length_c   1.000
_cell.angle_alpha   90.00
_cell.angle_beta   90.00
_cell.angle_gamma   90.00
#
_symmetry.space_group_name_H-M   'P 1'
#
loop_
_entity.id
_entity.type
_entity.pdbx_description
1 polymer ?
#
loop_
_entity_poly.entity_id
_entity_poly.type
_entity_poly.pdbx_seq_one_letter_code
_entity_poly.pdbx_strand_id
1 'polypeptide(L)'
;MGNEEAVNLRIPCKTADDPWAHRSQGMKCKTCMWNVEKVDDRIREGNHCIGRCRRHAPTMGGYPVVYSDDWCGDHKLDESK
;
A
#
# COMPACT_ATOMS: atom_id res chain seq x y z
N MET A 1 -13.60 -22.13 -40.01
CA MET A 1 -14.27 -21.81 -38.73
C MET A 1 -13.30 -22.18 -37.64
N GLY A 2 -12.37 -21.28 -37.31
CA GLY A 2 -11.41 -21.48 -36.23
C GLY A 2 -11.97 -20.84 -34.97
N ASN A 3 -12.30 -21.63 -33.96
CA ASN A 3 -12.72 -21.13 -32.66
C ASN A 3 -11.47 -20.73 -31.86
N GLU A 4 -11.32 -19.43 -31.65
CA GLU A 4 -10.33 -18.82 -30.78
C GLU A 4 -10.71 -19.14 -29.32
N GLU A 5 -10.18 -20.23 -28.77
CA GLU A 5 -10.24 -20.47 -27.34
C GLU A 5 -9.25 -19.54 -26.63
N ALA A 6 -9.78 -18.47 -26.04
CA ALA A 6 -9.05 -17.59 -25.13
C ALA A 6 -8.59 -18.41 -23.92
N VAL A 7 -7.35 -18.92 -23.98
CA VAL A 7 -6.64 -19.47 -22.83
C VAL A 7 -6.51 -18.37 -21.79
N ASN A 8 -7.39 -18.44 -20.79
CA ASN A 8 -7.37 -17.61 -19.58
C ASN A 8 -6.09 -17.94 -18.82
N LEU A 9 -4.98 -17.29 -19.18
CA LEU A 9 -3.72 -17.31 -18.43
C LEU A 9 -3.95 -16.59 -17.09
N ARG A 10 -4.63 -17.28 -16.17
CA ARG A 10 -4.42 -17.04 -14.74
C ARG A 10 -3.00 -17.48 -14.46
N ILE A 11 -2.05 -16.55 -14.58
CA ILE A 11 -0.69 -16.74 -14.09
C ILE A 11 -0.85 -17.10 -12.61
N PRO A 12 -0.55 -18.34 -12.18
CA PRO A 12 -0.55 -18.64 -10.76
C PRO A 12 0.55 -17.77 -10.16
N CYS A 13 0.15 -16.81 -9.33
CA CYS A 13 1.04 -16.14 -8.40
C CYS A 13 1.77 -17.25 -7.65
N LYS A 14 3.04 -17.49 -7.97
CA LYS A 14 3.87 -18.47 -7.27
C LYS A 14 3.82 -18.10 -5.80
N THR A 15 3.15 -18.91 -4.98
CA THR A 15 3.20 -18.86 -3.52
C THR A 15 4.54 -19.40 -3.01
N ALA A 16 5.62 -19.07 -3.72
CA ALA A 16 6.97 -19.42 -3.35
C ALA A 16 7.39 -18.41 -2.29
N ASP A 17 7.26 -18.80 -1.02
CA ASP A 17 7.91 -18.18 0.14
C ASP A 17 8.14 -16.67 0.00
N ASP A 18 7.10 -15.88 -0.29
CA ASP A 18 7.26 -14.44 -0.25
C ASP A 18 7.59 -14.13 1.21
N PRO A 19 8.83 -13.72 1.54
CA PRO A 19 9.23 -13.48 2.92
C PRO A 19 8.42 -12.31 3.53
N TRP A 20 7.63 -11.63 2.71
CA TRP A 20 6.76 -10.51 3.03
C TRP A 20 5.26 -10.85 3.04
N ALA A 21 4.87 -12.08 2.69
CA ALA A 21 3.46 -12.50 2.63
C ALA A 21 2.70 -12.26 3.95
N HIS A 22 3.37 -12.49 5.08
CA HIS A 22 2.78 -12.29 6.41
C HIS A 22 2.90 -10.83 6.91
N ARG A 23 3.77 -10.02 6.28
CA ARG A 23 4.03 -8.65 6.75
C ARG A 23 2.99 -7.66 6.24
N SER A 24 2.47 -7.86 5.04
CA SER A 24 1.42 -7.00 4.45
C SER A 24 0.01 -7.32 4.96
N GLN A 25 -0.23 -8.53 5.49
CA GLN A 25 -1.57 -9.01 5.84
C GLN A 25 -2.24 -8.22 6.99
N GLY A 26 -1.47 -7.53 7.82
CA GLY A 26 -1.98 -6.70 8.92
C GLY A 26 -1.30 -5.34 9.11
N MET A 27 -0.18 -5.07 8.41
CA MET A 27 0.54 -3.81 8.52
C MET A 27 0.27 -2.96 7.28
N LYS A 28 -0.58 -1.95 7.43
CA LYS A 28 -0.95 -1.02 6.36
C LYS A 28 -0.55 0.39 6.72
N CYS A 29 -0.13 1.21 5.76
CA CYS A 29 0.32 2.58 5.99
C CYS A 29 -0.68 3.39 6.82
N LYS A 30 -2.01 3.18 6.69
CA LYS A 30 -3.00 3.82 7.57
C LYS A 30 -2.77 3.61 9.08
N THR A 31 -2.22 2.46 9.48
CA THR A 31 -1.92 2.13 10.88
C THR A 31 -0.50 2.51 11.30
N CYS A 32 0.30 3.08 10.40
CA CYS A 32 1.69 3.39 10.68
C CYS A 32 1.82 4.68 11.49
N MET A 33 2.69 4.68 12.51
CA MET A 33 2.98 5.89 13.30
C MET A 33 3.57 7.05 12.46
N TRP A 34 4.17 6.73 11.31
CA TRP A 34 4.73 7.74 10.38
C TRP A 34 3.76 8.23 9.32
N ASN A 35 2.61 7.60 9.15
CA ASN A 35 1.63 8.04 8.16
C ASN A 35 0.95 9.34 8.62
N VAL A 36 0.78 10.26 7.67
CA VAL A 36 -0.01 11.48 7.83
C VAL A 36 -1.03 11.50 6.72
N GLU A 37 -2.30 11.40 7.06
CA GLU A 37 -3.38 11.44 6.09
C GLU A 37 -3.46 12.82 5.44
N LYS A 38 -3.60 12.84 4.11
CA LYS A 38 -3.95 14.05 3.38
C LYS A 38 -5.46 14.18 3.38
N VAL A 39 -5.99 14.95 4.32
CA VAL A 39 -7.43 15.26 4.37
C VAL A 39 -7.71 16.29 3.27
N ASP A 40 -8.36 15.85 2.21
CA ASP A 40 -8.83 16.70 1.12
C ASP A 40 -10.30 16.36 0.89
N ASP A 41 -11.19 17.34 1.08
CA ASP A 41 -12.63 17.12 1.02
C ASP A 41 -13.10 16.66 -0.38
N ARG A 42 -12.31 16.92 -1.42
CA ARG A 42 -12.56 16.45 -2.79
C ARG A 42 -12.17 14.99 -3.02
N ILE A 43 -11.36 14.40 -2.13
CA ILE A 43 -10.85 13.03 -2.25
C ILE A 43 -11.75 12.03 -1.51
N ARG A 44 -12.62 12.48 -0.59
CA ARG A 44 -13.52 11.60 0.19
C ARG A 44 -14.56 10.85 -0.66
N GLU A 45 -14.86 11.34 -1.87
CA GLU A 45 -15.76 10.68 -2.82
C GLU A 45 -15.13 9.47 -3.53
N GLY A 46 -13.80 9.34 -3.48
CA GLY A 46 -13.07 8.17 -3.96
C GLY A 46 -12.56 7.35 -2.77
N ASN A 47 -12.77 6.04 -2.80
CA ASN A 47 -12.49 5.09 -1.73
C ASN A 47 -10.99 4.89 -1.37
N HIS A 48 -10.14 5.86 -1.69
CA HIS A 48 -8.68 5.81 -1.60
C HIS A 48 -8.19 6.95 -0.71
N CYS A 49 -8.16 6.72 0.60
CA CYS A 49 -7.51 7.61 1.53
C CYS A 49 -6.00 7.67 1.19
N ILE A 50 -5.52 8.87 0.84
CA ILE A 50 -4.12 9.14 0.47
C ILE A 50 -3.42 9.78 1.67
N GLY A 51 -2.17 9.40 1.92
CA GLY A 51 -1.32 9.94 2.97
C GLY A 51 0.11 10.23 2.52
N ARG A 52 0.94 10.64 3.49
CA ARG A 52 2.37 10.93 3.34
C ARG A 52 3.17 10.21 4.42
N CYS A 53 4.24 9.52 4.04
CA CYS A 53 5.11 8.81 4.99
C CYS A 53 6.20 9.75 5.55
N ARG A 54 6.23 9.97 6.87
CA ARG A 54 7.19 10.87 7.55
C ARG A 54 8.57 10.31 7.80
N ARG A 55 8.75 8.99 7.67
CA ARG A 55 9.99 8.31 8.04
C ARG A 55 11.19 8.75 7.20
N HIS A 56 10.99 8.99 5.90
CA HIS A 56 12.08 9.28 4.95
C HIS A 56 12.11 10.73 4.48
N ALA A 57 11.90 11.68 5.38
CA ALA A 57 11.81 13.09 5.01
C ALA A 57 12.47 14.06 5.99
N PRO A 58 12.93 15.23 5.50
CA PRO A 58 12.81 15.70 4.11
C PRO A 58 14.01 15.30 3.24
N THR A 59 13.73 14.71 2.08
CA THR A 59 14.64 14.71 0.93
C THR A 59 14.26 15.86 -0.02
N MET A 60 15.03 16.09 -1.09
CA MET A 60 14.72 17.13 -2.10
C MET A 60 13.32 16.97 -2.73
N GLY A 61 12.70 15.79 -2.64
CA GLY A 61 11.35 15.49 -3.15
C GLY A 61 10.22 15.54 -2.12
N GLY A 62 10.50 15.91 -0.87
CA GLY A 62 9.51 15.96 0.21
C GLY A 62 9.15 14.58 0.78
N TYR A 63 7.89 14.40 1.19
CA TYR A 63 7.38 13.17 1.81
C TYR A 63 6.77 12.22 0.77
N PRO A 64 7.13 10.93 0.74
CA PRO A 64 6.53 9.95 -0.17
C PRO A 64 5.00 9.88 -0.03
N VAL A 65 4.28 9.81 -1.16
CA VAL A 65 2.84 9.51 -1.18
C VAL A 65 2.64 8.04 -0.86
N VAL A 66 1.69 7.73 0.00
CA VAL A 66 1.26 6.36 0.29
C VAL A 66 -0.25 6.26 0.25
N TYR A 67 -0.79 5.13 -0.19
CA TYR A 67 -2.20 4.81 0.00
C TYR A 67 -2.43 4.15 1.37
N SER A 68 -3.65 4.25 1.89
CA SER A 68 -4.00 3.68 3.19
C SER A 68 -3.82 2.16 3.29
N ASP A 69 -3.91 1.44 2.17
CA ASP A 69 -3.75 0.00 2.04
C ASP A 69 -2.35 -0.46 1.62
N ASP A 70 -1.45 0.48 1.32
CA ASP A 70 -0.05 0.17 1.02
C ASP A 70 0.70 -0.36 2.25
N TRP A 71 1.84 -1.01 2.01
CA TRP A 71 2.82 -1.35 3.03
C TRP A 71 4.22 -0.96 2.54
N CYS A 72 4.90 -0.08 3.28
CA CYS A 72 6.14 0.56 2.84
C CYS A 72 7.44 -0.18 3.24
N GLY A 73 7.37 -1.39 3.80
CA GLY A 73 8.55 -2.09 4.32
C GLY A 73 8.99 -1.61 5.70
N ASP A 74 9.09 -0.31 5.88
CA ASP A 74 9.46 0.34 7.14
C ASP A 74 8.24 0.70 8.00
N HIS A 75 7.25 -0.16 8.05
CA HIS A 75 6.05 0.08 8.84
C HIS A 75 6.32 -0.15 10.33
N LYS A 76 5.80 0.74 11.20
CA LYS A 76 5.75 0.54 12.65
C LYS A 76 4.46 1.09 13.22
N LEU A 77 3.91 0.33 14.17
CA LEU A 77 2.75 0.71 14.96
C LEU A 77 3.20 1.66 16.07
N ASP A 78 2.34 2.61 16.41
CA ASP A 78 2.58 3.46 17.58
C ASP A 78 2.39 2.62 18.85
N GLU A 79 3.42 2.51 19.69
CA GLU A 79 3.37 1.73 20.94
C GLU A 79 2.66 2.50 22.07
N SER A 80 2.35 3.79 21.86
CA SER A 80 1.81 4.71 22.87
C SER A 80 0.36 5.13 22.64
N LYS A 81 -0.34 4.51 21.67
CA LYS A 81 -1.72 4.82 21.30
C LYS A 81 -2.62 3.59 21.28
#